data_AF-A0A0F9CVV3-F1
#
_entry.id   AF-A0A0F9CVV3-F1
#
_cell.length_a   1.000
_cell.length_b   1.000
_cell.length_c   1.000
_cell.angle_alpha   90.00
_cell.angle_beta   90.00
_cell.angle_gamma   90.00
#
_symmetry.space_group_name_H-M   'P 1'
#
loop_
_entity.id
_entity.type
_entity.pdbx_description
1 polymer ?
#
loop_
_entity_poly.entity_id
_entity_poly.type
_entity_poly.pdbx_seq_one_letter_code
_entity_poly.pdbx_strand_id
1 'polypeptide(L)'
;MTEMQIPIVITKKDCHRCVELKDWMKENDVKYAERDIDDEEFVHQLLQDKNFLGTFCDADGCIVNTPAVMYQGKYWFKELWGISGLRKKEAAKLFLN
;
A
#
# COMPACT_ATOMS: atom_id res chain seq x y z
N MET A 1 -16.49 -6.84 -17.90
CA MET A 1 -15.55 -7.64 -17.09
C MET A 1 -14.85 -6.66 -16.18
N THR A 2 -15.30 -6.52 -14.94
CA THR A 2 -14.62 -5.65 -13.97
C THR A 2 -13.26 -6.28 -13.72
N GLU A 3 -12.20 -5.66 -14.23
CA GLU A 3 -10.83 -6.04 -13.88
C GLU A 3 -10.75 -6.09 -12.36
N MET A 4 -10.59 -7.29 -11.81
CA MET A 4 -10.31 -7.49 -10.39
C MET A 4 -8.95 -6.84 -10.15
N GLN A 5 -8.95 -5.54 -9.82
CA GLN A 5 -7.74 -4.78 -9.53
C GLN A 5 -7.15 -5.34 -8.24
N ILE A 6 -6.26 -6.33 -8.36
CA ILE A 6 -5.54 -6.86 -7.20
C ILE A 6 -4.79 -5.70 -6.50
N PRO A 7 -4.84 -5.60 -5.16
CA PRO A 7 -4.10 -4.57 -4.45
C PRO A 7 -2.59 -4.71 -4.68
N ILE A 8 -1.93 -3.58 -4.86
CA ILE A 8 -0.47 -3.49 -4.92
C ILE A 8 0.03 -3.02 -3.55
N VAL A 9 0.72 -3.90 -2.84
CA VAL A 9 1.38 -3.59 -1.57
C VAL A 9 2.77 -3.07 -1.87
N ILE A 10 2.97 -1.80 -1.55
CA ILE A 10 4.25 -1.10 -1.66
C ILE A 10 4.99 -1.28 -0.34
N THR A 11 6.12 -1.97 -0.41
CA THR A 11 6.95 -2.32 0.74
C THR A 11 8.33 -1.69 0.60
N LYS A 12 9.15 -1.84 1.64
CA LYS A 12 10.59 -1.56 1.61
C LYS A 12 11.32 -2.63 2.40
N LYS A 13 12.64 -2.71 2.22
CA LYS A 13 13.48 -3.57 3.06
C LYS A 13 13.43 -3.13 4.52
N ASP A 14 13.51 -4.11 5.43
CA ASP A 14 13.47 -3.88 6.89
C ASP A 14 12.20 -3.14 7.38
N CYS A 15 11.04 -3.57 6.88
CA CYS A 15 9.75 -2.97 7.23
C CYS A 15 8.89 -3.94 8.04
N HIS A 16 8.92 -3.81 9.38
CA HIS A 16 8.12 -4.65 10.27
C HIS A 16 6.62 -4.60 9.97
N ARG A 17 6.08 -3.40 9.72
CA ARG A 17 4.68 -3.20 9.33
C ARG A 17 4.34 -3.87 7.99
N CYS A 18 5.30 -3.94 7.07
CA CYS A 18 5.09 -4.62 5.79
C CYS A 18 4.92 -6.12 6.00
N VAL A 19 5.70 -6.72 6.90
CA VAL A 19 5.52 -8.13 7.29
C VAL A 19 4.15 -8.34 7.91
N GLU A 20 3.76 -7.51 8.88
CA GLU A 20 2.46 -7.62 9.55
C GLU A 20 1.27 -7.55 8.57
N LEU A 21 1.30 -6.65 7.59
CA LEU A 21 0.26 -6.57 6.56
C LEU A 21 0.24 -7.80 5.65
N LYS A 22 1.42 -8.25 5.20
CA LYS A 22 1.54 -9.41 4.31
C LYS A 22 1.07 -10.69 4.99
N ASP A 23 1.40 -10.86 6.26
CA ASP A 23 0.93 -11.98 7.08
C ASP A 23 -0.59 -11.96 7.21
N TRP A 24 -1.18 -10.80 7.54
CA TRP A 24 -2.63 -10.66 7.61
C TRP A 24 -3.32 -10.96 6.27
N MET A 25 -2.78 -10.46 5.15
CA MET A 25 -3.31 -10.73 3.81
C MET A 25 -3.24 -12.23 3.48
N LYS A 26 -2.13 -12.89 3.81
CA LYS A 26 -1.94 -14.33 3.60
C LYS A 26 -2.89 -15.17 4.47
N GLU A 27 -3.08 -14.79 5.73
CA GLU A 27 -4.03 -15.44 6.65
C GLU A 27 -5.48 -15.39 6.15
N ASN A 28 -5.83 -14.37 5.36
CA ASN A 28 -7.18 -14.14 4.85
C ASN A 28 -7.35 -14.46 3.36
N ASP A 29 -6.39 -15.17 2.74
CA ASP A 29 -6.37 -15.53 1.31
C ASP A 29 -6.52 -14.32 0.36
N VAL A 30 -6.08 -13.14 0.78
CA VAL A 30 -6.10 -11.92 -0.04
C VAL A 30 -4.93 -11.96 -1.00
N LYS A 31 -5.22 -12.03 -2.30
CA LYS A 31 -4.21 -11.92 -3.36
C LYS A 31 -3.75 -10.47 -3.51
N TYR A 32 -2.44 -10.26 -3.57
CA TYR A 32 -1.84 -8.95 -3.79
C TYR A 32 -0.60 -9.07 -4.67
N ALA A 33 -0.23 -7.97 -5.33
CA ALA A 33 1.09 -7.79 -5.94
C ALA A 33 1.99 -7.03 -4.97
N GLU A 34 3.26 -7.42 -4.88
CA GLU A 34 4.27 -6.68 -4.09
C GLU A 34 5.12 -5.82 -5.02
N ARG A 35 5.41 -4.60 -4.58
CA ARG A 35 6.38 -3.69 -5.20
C ARG A 35 7.28 -3.09 -4.13
N ASP A 36 8.56 -2.95 -4.45
CA ASP A 36 9.55 -2.36 -3.55
C ASP A 36 9.67 -0.87 -3.86
N ILE A 37 9.56 -0.01 -2.84
CA ILE A 37 9.75 1.44 -2.99
C ILE A 37 11.23 1.80 -3.23
N ASP A 38 12.15 0.87 -3.00
CA ASP A 38 13.57 1.04 -3.31
C ASP A 38 13.90 0.67 -4.78
N ASP A 39 12.93 0.17 -5.55
CA ASP A 39 13.08 -0.10 -6.99
C ASP A 39 12.95 1.20 -7.80
N GLU A 40 14.04 1.62 -8.44
CA GLU A 40 14.11 2.89 -9.17
C GLU A 40 13.06 2.97 -10.28
N GLU A 41 12.86 1.89 -11.04
CA GLU A 41 11.91 1.85 -12.15
C GLU A 41 10.47 2.05 -11.66
N PHE A 42 10.12 1.40 -10.55
CA PHE A 42 8.83 1.56 -9.89
C PHE A 42 8.65 2.97 -9.28
N VAL A 43 9.68 3.53 -8.65
CA VAL A 43 9.64 4.91 -8.14
C VAL A 43 9.38 5.89 -9.28
N HIS A 44 10.05 5.73 -10.42
CA HIS A 44 9.81 6.55 -11.61
C HIS A 44 8.36 6.46 -12.08
N GLN A 45 7.73 5.28 -12.02
CA GLN A 45 6.31 5.11 -12.32
C GLN A 45 5.40 5.82 -11.30
N LEU A 46 5.70 5.71 -10.01
CA LEU A 46 4.93 6.37 -8.95
C LEU A 46 4.98 7.90 -9.06
N LEU A 47 6.15 8.45 -9.41
CA LEU A 47 6.31 9.90 -9.62
C LEU A 47 5.56 10.43 -10.84
N GLN A 48 5.05 9.55 -11.72
CA GLN A 48 4.16 9.91 -12.83
C GLN A 48 2.67 9.75 -12.47
N ASP A 49 2.35 9.10 -11.35
CA ASP A 49 0.98 8.89 -10.89
C ASP A 49 0.47 10.10 -10.10
N LYS A 50 -0.54 10.78 -10.65
CA LYS A 50 -1.13 11.97 -10.01
C LYS A 50 -1.79 11.69 -8.66
N ASN A 51 -2.36 10.50 -8.46
CA ASN A 51 -2.97 10.11 -7.20
C ASN A 51 -1.90 9.84 -6.14
N PHE A 52 -0.77 9.26 -6.54
CA PHE A 52 0.39 9.09 -5.67
C PHE A 52 0.94 10.44 -5.24
N LEU A 53 1.24 11.31 -6.21
CA LEU A 53 1.76 12.65 -5.95
C LEU A 53 0.83 13.44 -5.01
N GLY A 54 -0.48 13.43 -5.26
CA GLY A 54 -1.45 14.13 -4.42
C GLY A 54 -1.63 13.54 -3.02
N THR A 55 -1.21 12.29 -2.78
CA THR A 55 -1.34 11.62 -1.47
C THR A 55 -0.07 11.69 -0.65
N PHE A 56 1.10 11.57 -1.29
CA PHE A 56 2.39 11.40 -0.61
C PHE A 56 3.41 12.51 -0.89
N CYS A 57 3.16 13.39 -1.84
CA CYS A 57 4.08 14.45 -2.20
C CYS A 57 3.49 15.83 -1.93
N ASP A 58 4.32 16.72 -1.39
CA ASP A 58 4.03 18.13 -1.19
C ASP A 58 5.17 19.01 -1.74
N ALA A 59 5.21 20.29 -1.35
CA ALA A 59 6.21 21.24 -1.83
C ALA A 59 7.64 20.90 -1.38
N ASP A 60 7.79 20.11 -0.32
CA ASP A 60 9.07 19.74 0.29
C ASP A 60 9.60 18.39 -0.20
N GLY A 61 8.73 17.51 -0.70
CA GLY A 61 9.13 16.28 -1.37
C GLY A 61 8.08 15.18 -1.30
N CYS A 62 8.46 13.97 -1.71
CA CYS A 62 7.61 12.77 -1.62
C CYS A 62 8.00 11.94 -0.39
N ILE A 63 7.09 11.81 0.58
CA ILE A 63 7.30 10.97 1.77
C ILE A 63 6.33 9.80 1.73
N VAL A 64 6.85 8.63 1.35
CA VAL A 64 6.09 7.37 1.40
C VAL A 64 6.40 6.66 2.71
N ASN A 65 5.38 6.55 3.55
CA ASN A 65 5.46 5.65 4.68
C ASN A 65 5.01 4.26 4.24
N THR A 66 5.88 3.27 4.38
CA THR A 66 5.59 1.87 4.06
C THR A 66 5.03 1.12 5.27
N PRO A 67 4.15 0.13 5.06
CA PRO A 67 3.61 -0.28 3.78
C PRO A 67 2.45 0.62 3.34
N ALA A 68 2.47 1.02 2.07
CA ALA A 68 1.33 1.67 1.41
C ALA A 68 0.63 0.65 0.51
N VAL A 69 -0.68 0.81 0.29
CA VAL A 69 -1.43 -0.07 -0.61
C VAL A 69 -2.09 0.77 -1.70
N MET A 70 -1.82 0.46 -2.96
CA MET A 70 -2.61 0.96 -4.08
C MET A 70 -3.74 -0.03 -4.36
N TYR A 71 -4.99 0.41 -4.23
CA TYR A 71 -6.16 -0.40 -4.51
C TYR A 71 -7.28 0.47 -5.06
N GLN A 72 -7.89 0.05 -6.17
CA GLN A 72 -8.98 0.76 -6.86
C GLN A 72 -8.62 2.22 -7.20
N GLY A 73 -7.39 2.46 -7.68
CA GLY A 73 -6.88 3.79 -8.03
C GLY A 73 -6.64 4.74 -6.85
N LYS A 74 -6.73 4.23 -5.61
CA LYS A 74 -6.47 5.00 -4.39
C LYS A 74 -5.30 4.41 -3.61
N TYR A 75 -4.61 5.28 -2.88
CA TYR A 75 -3.52 4.91 -2.02
C TYR A 75 -3.94 4.93 -0.55
N TRP A 76 -3.65 3.85 0.15
CA TRP A 76 -4.03 3.63 1.54
C TRP A 76 -2.77 3.46 2.39
N PHE A 77 -2.66 4.27 3.44
CA PHE A 77 -1.62 4.13 4.46
C PHE A 77 -2.20 4.44 5.84
N LYS A 78 -2.48 5.71 6.14
CA LYS A 78 -2.89 6.17 7.48
C LYS A 78 -4.16 5.49 7.99
N GLU A 79 -5.05 5.09 7.10
CA GLU A 79 -6.33 4.45 7.43
C GLU A 79 -6.16 2.97 7.83
N LEU A 80 -5.13 2.30 7.32
CA LEU A 80 -4.81 0.91 7.67
C LEU A 80 -3.99 0.82 8.97
N TRP A 81 -3.32 1.90 9.36
CA TRP A 81 -2.36 1.89 10.47
C TRP A 81 -2.82 2.71 11.67
N GLY A 82 -2.81 2.08 12.86
CA GLY A 82 -3.00 2.74 14.15
C GLY A 82 -1.71 2.80 14.97
N ILE A 83 -1.81 3.36 16.18
CA ILE A 83 -0.71 3.35 17.16
C ILE A 83 -0.31 1.90 17.51
N SER A 84 -1.29 0.99 17.55
CA SER A 84 -1.11 -0.41 17.93
C SER A 84 -0.85 -1.37 16.75
N GLY A 85 -0.54 -0.87 15.54
CA GLY A 85 -0.32 -1.71 14.35
C GLY A 85 -1.48 -1.71 13.36
N LEU A 86 -1.66 -2.81 12.63
CA LEU A 86 -2.64 -2.95 11.56
C LEU A 86 -4.07 -2.92 12.10
N ARG A 87 -4.90 -2.03 11.56
CA ARG A 87 -6.34 -1.98 11.82
C ARG A 87 -7.05 -3.07 11.02
N LYS A 88 -7.01 -4.31 11.54
CA LYS A 88 -7.60 -5.50 10.87
C LYS A 88 -9.04 -5.30 10.39
N LYS A 89 -9.87 -4.55 11.11
CA LYS A 89 -11.25 -4.22 10.71
C LYS A 89 -11.32 -3.36 9.44
N GLU A 90 -10.42 -2.38 9.31
CA GLU A 90 -10.38 -1.52 8.11
C GLU A 90 -9.77 -2.29 6.93
N ALA A 91 -8.74 -3.10 7.18
CA ALA A 91 -8.18 -4.00 6.17
C ALA A 91 -9.24 -4.98 5.63
N ALA A 92 -10.05 -5.58 6.51
CA ALA A 92 -11.15 -6.46 6.11
C ALA A 92 -12.18 -5.76 5.23
N LYS A 93 -12.60 -4.53 5.58
CA LYS A 93 -13.52 -3.73 4.75
C LYS A 93 -12.96 -3.41 3.38
N LEU A 94 -11.63 -3.28 3.28
CA LEU A 94 -10.98 -2.91 2.03
C LEU A 94 -10.76 -4.12 1.11
N PHE A 95 -10.35 -5.25 1.68
CA PHE A 95 -9.86 -6.40 0.89
C PHE A 95 -10.80 -7.62 0.86
N LEU A 96 -11.77 -7.73 1.78
CA LEU A 96 -12.65 -8.89 1.91
C LEU A 96 -14.13 -8.58 1.63
N ASN A 97 -14.43 -7.36 1.21
CA ASN A 97 -15.78 -6.85 1.05
C ASN A 97 -16.27 -6.91 -0.39
#